data_AF-A0A536H2Z2-F1
#
_entry.id   AF-A0A536H2Z2-F1
#
_cell.length_a   1.000
_cell.length_b   1.000
_cell.length_c   1.000
_cell.angle_alpha   90.00
_cell.angle_beta   90.00
_cell.angle_gamma   90.00
#
_symmetry.space_group_name_H-M   'P 1'
#
loop_
_entity.id
_entity.type
_entity.pdbx_description
1 polymer ?
#
loop_
_entity_poly.entity_id
_entity_poly.type
_entity_poly.pdbx_seq_one_letter_code
_entity_poly.pdbx_strand_id
1 'polypeptide(L)'
;MDLSQWFNNQLNASAEGFIWAVDQVPVERRLVAPPAGLGEWNAARHVFHMLYYEQKIALPSMNQWLGRPFTLNEEEYDEDAAWGDGRDIGEMLADFRTVRAEQIVLLPKFDEALWHETREAVWGDVTLKWVVTKTFQHTAEHTHDVLRMALFWDMFEQHDQT
;
A
#
# COMPACT_ATOMS: atom_id res chain seq x y z
N MET A 1 13.39 -21.88 0.92
CA MET A 1 13.36 -20.50 1.44
C MET A 1 12.20 -20.44 2.40
N ASP A 2 12.40 -19.95 3.62
CA ASP A 2 11.29 -19.71 4.55
C ASP A 2 10.51 -18.48 4.07
N LEU A 3 9.34 -18.70 3.45
CA LEU A 3 8.52 -17.63 2.88
C LEU A 3 7.95 -16.73 3.98
N SER A 4 7.54 -17.28 5.11
CA SER A 4 6.99 -16.52 6.23
C SER A 4 8.03 -15.56 6.81
N GLN A 5 9.25 -16.05 7.05
CA GLN A 5 10.34 -15.19 7.53
C GLN A 5 10.78 -14.17 6.49
N TRP A 6 10.84 -14.56 5.21
CA TRP A 6 11.25 -13.65 4.14
C TRP A 6 10.23 -12.51 3.96
N PHE A 7 8.94 -12.83 3.88
CA PHE A 7 7.88 -11.83 3.76
C PHE A 7 7.73 -10.98 5.03
N ASN A 8 8.01 -11.52 6.22
CA ASN A 8 8.03 -10.71 7.44
C ASN A 8 9.01 -9.53 7.26
N ASN A 9 10.22 -9.85 6.82
CA ASN A 9 11.26 -8.85 6.56
C ASN A 9 10.84 -7.87 5.45
N GLN A 10 10.31 -8.37 4.32
CA GLN A 10 9.95 -7.51 3.19
C GLN A 10 8.80 -6.57 3.53
N LEU A 11 7.71 -7.08 4.12
CA LEU A 11 6.53 -6.28 4.44
C LEU A 11 6.84 -5.24 5.53
N ASN A 12 7.67 -5.58 6.51
CA ASN A 12 8.13 -4.62 7.52
C ASN A 12 9.01 -3.52 6.90
N ALA A 13 10.03 -3.92 6.13
CA ALA A 13 10.95 -2.98 5.50
C ALA A 13 10.25 -2.07 4.47
N SER A 14 9.33 -2.61 3.66
CA SER A 14 8.59 -1.80 2.69
C SER A 14 7.64 -0.81 3.35
N ALA A 15 7.00 -1.18 4.45
CA ALA A 15 6.11 -0.27 5.17
C ALA A 15 6.87 0.89 5.82
N GLU A 16 7.97 0.60 6.51
CA GLU A 16 8.82 1.66 7.09
C GLU A 16 9.48 2.50 6.00
N GLY A 17 9.87 1.90 4.87
CA GLY A 17 10.38 2.62 3.71
C GLY A 17 9.36 3.59 3.11
N PHE A 18 8.10 3.18 2.99
CA PHE A 18 7.01 4.06 2.54
C PHE A 18 6.77 5.22 3.52
N ILE A 19 6.69 4.92 4.83
CA ILE A 19 6.51 5.95 5.87
C ILE A 19 7.67 6.96 5.84
N TRP A 20 8.90 6.48 5.72
CA TRP A 20 10.09 7.33 5.58
C TRP A 20 10.04 8.21 4.33
N ALA A 21 9.61 7.65 3.18
CA ALA A 21 9.47 8.39 1.93
C ALA A 21 8.48 9.56 2.05
N VAL A 22 7.34 9.34 2.71
CA VAL A 22 6.35 10.40 2.97
C VAL A 22 6.95 11.50 3.84
N ASP A 23 7.79 11.14 4.81
CA ASP A 23 8.44 12.13 5.66
C ASP A 23 9.45 13.00 4.90
N GLN A 24 10.02 12.50 3.80
CA GLN A 24 10.95 13.28 2.97
C GLN A 24 10.24 14.36 2.14
N VAL A 25 8.92 14.28 1.96
CA VAL A 25 8.17 15.34 1.29
C VAL A 25 8.00 16.52 2.28
N PRO A 26 8.37 17.76 1.91
CA PRO A 26 8.17 18.94 2.77
C PRO A 26 6.70 19.06 3.20
N VAL A 27 6.45 19.41 4.46
CA VAL A 27 5.12 19.39 5.08
C VAL A 27 4.10 20.20 4.26
N GLU A 28 4.52 21.37 3.79
CA GLU A 28 3.74 22.29 2.97
C GLU A 28 3.34 21.73 1.59
N ARG A 29 4.00 20.65 1.12
CA ARG A 29 3.72 20.00 -0.17
C ARG A 29 2.89 18.72 -0.04
N ARG A 30 2.76 18.16 1.17
CA ARG A 30 2.13 16.83 1.36
C ARG A 30 0.65 16.78 0.95
N LEU A 31 -0.04 17.92 0.99
CA LEU A 31 -1.44 18.07 0.57
C LEU A 31 -1.61 18.82 -0.76
N VAL A 32 -0.51 19.25 -1.39
CA VAL A 32 -0.54 20.03 -2.62
C VAL A 32 -0.39 19.09 -3.80
N ALA A 33 -1.19 19.30 -4.85
CA ALA A 33 -1.04 18.56 -6.10
C ALA A 33 0.39 18.76 -6.65
N PRO A 34 1.10 17.70 -7.03
CA PRO A 34 2.46 17.85 -7.52
C PRO A 34 2.47 18.41 -8.96
N PRO A 35 3.63 18.89 -9.44
CA PRO A 35 3.85 19.16 -10.86
C PRO A 35 3.41 17.98 -11.75
N ALA A 36 2.92 18.25 -12.96
CA ALA A 36 2.22 17.24 -13.76
C ALA A 36 3.08 16.00 -14.07
N GLY A 37 4.40 16.19 -14.26
CA GLY A 37 5.33 15.10 -14.51
C GLY A 37 5.57 14.15 -13.32
N LEU A 38 5.06 14.49 -12.13
CA LEU A 38 5.14 13.69 -10.90
C LEU A 38 3.83 12.98 -10.55
N GLY A 39 2.80 13.09 -11.39
CA GLY A 39 1.50 12.45 -11.21
C GLY A 39 0.41 13.42 -10.76
N GLU A 40 -0.77 12.89 -10.46
CA GLU A 40 -1.93 13.69 -10.08
C GLU A 40 -2.18 13.69 -8.56
N TRP A 41 -1.69 12.67 -7.86
CA TRP A 41 -1.93 12.48 -6.43
C TRP A 41 -0.89 13.23 -5.60
N ASN A 42 -1.35 13.87 -4.52
CA ASN A 42 -0.45 14.38 -3.50
C ASN A 42 0.01 13.25 -2.57
N ALA A 43 1.00 13.51 -1.71
CA ALA A 43 1.53 12.50 -0.79
C ALA A 43 0.45 11.95 0.15
N ALA A 44 -0.48 12.81 0.63
CA ALA A 44 -1.58 12.39 1.50
C ALA A 44 -2.53 11.39 0.82
N ARG A 45 -2.81 11.59 -0.48
CA ARG A 45 -3.65 10.70 -1.28
C ARG A 45 -2.97 9.33 -1.45
N HIS A 46 -1.66 9.28 -1.67
CA HIS A 46 -0.91 8.01 -1.67
C HIS A 46 -0.98 7.30 -0.31
N VAL A 47 -0.86 8.03 0.80
CA VAL A 47 -0.97 7.45 2.15
C VAL A 47 -2.35 6.85 2.38
N PHE A 48 -3.40 7.59 2.04
CA PHE A 48 -4.76 7.08 2.13
C PHE A 48 -4.97 5.86 1.26
N HIS A 49 -4.53 5.92 0.00
CA HIS A 49 -4.67 4.82 -0.95
C HIS A 49 -4.04 3.55 -0.41
N MET A 50 -2.82 3.66 0.10
CA MET A 50 -2.13 2.54 0.73
C MET A 50 -2.92 2.00 1.92
N LEU A 51 -3.35 2.85 2.86
CA LEU A 51 -4.15 2.43 4.00
C LEU A 51 -5.45 1.71 3.57
N TYR A 52 -6.18 2.30 2.63
CA TYR A 52 -7.44 1.77 2.14
C TYR A 52 -7.24 0.41 1.47
N TYR A 53 -6.22 0.29 0.61
CA TYR A 53 -5.83 -0.98 0.00
C TYR A 53 -5.49 -2.04 1.03
N GLU A 54 -4.71 -1.72 2.07
CA GLU A 54 -4.34 -2.70 3.10
C GLU A 54 -5.58 -3.22 3.85
N GLN A 55 -6.50 -2.31 4.19
CA GLN A 55 -7.71 -2.62 4.97
C GLN A 55 -8.74 -3.39 4.16
N LYS A 56 -8.95 -3.02 2.90
CA LYS A 56 -10.05 -3.51 2.07
C LYS A 56 -9.65 -4.68 1.18
N ILE A 57 -8.36 -4.81 0.86
CA ILE A 57 -7.90 -5.78 -0.12
C ILE A 57 -6.83 -6.71 0.46
N ALA A 58 -5.67 -6.19 0.86
CA ALA A 58 -4.53 -7.05 1.19
C ALA A 58 -4.77 -7.93 2.43
N LEU A 59 -5.14 -7.32 3.57
CA LEU A 59 -5.39 -8.07 4.79
C LEU A 59 -6.59 -9.04 4.66
N PRO A 60 -7.74 -8.64 4.08
CA PRO A 60 -8.83 -9.57 3.80
C PRO A 60 -8.42 -10.74 2.87
N SER A 61 -7.66 -10.47 1.80
CA SER A 61 -7.17 -11.50 0.89
C SER A 61 -6.25 -12.50 1.60
N MET A 62 -5.34 -12.04 2.46
CA MET A 62 -4.50 -12.95 3.25
C MET A 62 -5.32 -13.83 4.22
N ASN A 63 -6.34 -13.25 4.84
CA ASN A 63 -7.27 -14.00 5.69
C ASN A 63 -8.10 -15.03 4.89
N GLN A 64 -8.32 -14.80 3.59
CA GLN A 64 -9.00 -15.76 2.72
C GLN A 64 -8.28 -17.11 2.71
N TRP A 65 -6.95 -17.12 2.69
CA TRP A 65 -6.16 -18.36 2.76
C TRP A 65 -6.24 -19.09 4.10
N LEU A 66 -6.60 -18.37 5.17
CA LEU A 66 -6.94 -18.96 6.47
C LEU A 66 -8.41 -19.40 6.58
N GLY A 67 -9.14 -19.42 5.45
CA GLY A 67 -10.51 -19.92 5.37
C GLY A 67 -11.57 -18.87 5.71
N ARG A 68 -11.22 -17.59 5.83
CA ARG A 68 -12.22 -16.53 5.98
C ARG A 68 -12.86 -16.22 4.62
N PRO A 69 -14.17 -15.95 4.55
CA PRO A 69 -14.76 -15.48 3.30
C PRO A 69 -14.23 -14.09 2.97
N PHE A 70 -13.94 -13.85 1.69
CA PHE A 70 -13.65 -12.52 1.18
C PHE A 70 -14.20 -12.40 -0.24
N THR A 71 -14.94 -11.32 -0.47
CA THR A 71 -15.40 -10.89 -1.78
C THR A 71 -15.34 -9.38 -1.77
N LEU A 72 -14.68 -8.80 -2.77
CA LEU A 72 -14.68 -7.36 -2.94
C LEU A 72 -15.95 -6.98 -3.70
N ASN A 73 -16.82 -6.19 -3.06
CA ASN A 73 -17.94 -5.58 -3.76
C ASN A 73 -17.42 -4.32 -4.47
N GLU A 74 -17.29 -4.40 -5.80
CA GLU A 74 -16.81 -3.27 -6.62
C GLU A 74 -17.73 -2.04 -6.51
N GLU A 75 -19.04 -2.23 -6.36
CA GLU A 75 -20.00 -1.12 -6.21
C GLU A 75 -19.84 -0.37 -4.89
N GLU A 76 -19.34 -1.05 -3.85
CA GLU A 76 -19.05 -0.47 -2.53
C GLU A 76 -17.59 -0.02 -2.40
N TYR A 77 -16.71 -0.42 -3.32
CA TYR A 77 -15.31 -0.03 -3.35
C TYR A 77 -15.16 1.32 -4.07
N ASP A 78 -15.61 2.38 -3.42
CA ASP A 78 -15.43 3.76 -3.90
C ASP A 78 -14.34 4.46 -3.09
N GLU A 79 -13.11 4.39 -3.59
CA GLU A 79 -11.95 4.98 -2.93
C GLU A 79 -11.97 6.52 -2.97
N ASP A 80 -12.49 7.11 -4.04
CA ASP A 80 -12.57 8.57 -4.19
C ASP A 80 -13.60 9.14 -3.22
N ALA A 81 -14.76 8.49 -3.06
CA ALA A 81 -15.74 8.88 -2.04
C ALA A 81 -15.20 8.66 -0.62
N ALA A 82 -14.45 7.58 -0.38
CA ALA A 82 -13.89 7.28 0.94
C ALA A 82 -12.78 8.26 1.36
N TRP A 83 -12.10 8.90 0.42
CA TRP A 83 -11.07 9.91 0.70
C TRP A 83 -11.64 11.19 1.33
N GLY A 84 -12.77 11.66 0.82
CA GLY A 84 -13.48 12.84 1.35
C GLY A 84 -12.59 14.10 1.41
N ASP A 85 -12.70 14.85 2.51
CA ASP A 85 -11.99 16.13 2.72
C ASP A 85 -10.52 15.97 3.19
N GLY A 86 -10.01 14.74 3.21
CA GLY A 86 -8.65 14.42 3.65
C GLY A 86 -8.54 14.19 5.17
N ARG A 87 -7.94 13.05 5.54
CA ARG A 87 -7.61 12.72 6.94
C ARG A 87 -6.22 13.24 7.31
N ASP A 88 -5.93 13.34 8.61
CA ASP A 88 -4.58 13.63 9.08
C ASP A 88 -3.60 12.55 8.60
N ILE A 89 -2.48 12.99 8.03
CA ILE A 89 -1.48 12.09 7.44
C ILE A 89 -0.82 11.24 8.53
N GLY A 90 -0.56 11.81 9.70
CA GLY A 90 0.06 11.11 10.83
C GLY A 90 -0.83 9.97 11.33
N GLU A 91 -2.13 10.22 11.49
CA GLU A 91 -3.12 9.20 11.84
C GLU A 91 -3.19 8.10 10.79
N MET A 92 -3.24 8.45 9.50
CA MET A 92 -3.29 7.44 8.43
C MET A 92 -2.03 6.58 8.36
N LEU A 93 -0.84 7.16 8.58
CA LEU A 93 0.42 6.39 8.62
C LEU A 93 0.45 5.45 9.84
N ALA A 94 -0.09 5.88 10.98
CA ALA A 94 -0.21 5.04 12.17
C ALA A 94 -1.18 3.86 11.95
N ASP A 95 -2.33 4.13 11.32
CA ASP A 95 -3.29 3.10 10.93
C ASP A 95 -2.67 2.12 9.92
N PHE A 96 -1.94 2.63 8.92
CA PHE A 96 -1.26 1.81 7.91
C PHE A 96 -0.25 0.86 8.55
N ARG A 97 0.57 1.37 9.47
CA ARG A 97 1.52 0.55 10.24
C ARG A 97 0.79 -0.52 11.07
N THR A 98 -0.36 -0.19 11.65
CA THR A 98 -1.16 -1.14 12.44
C THR A 98 -1.68 -2.28 11.57
N VAL A 99 -2.32 -1.96 10.44
CA VAL A 99 -2.84 -2.98 9.50
C VAL A 99 -1.71 -3.84 8.92
N ARG A 100 -0.54 -3.23 8.65
CA ARG A 100 0.64 -3.97 8.23
C ARG A 100 1.12 -4.97 9.28
N ALA A 101 1.14 -4.58 10.56
CA ALA A 101 1.50 -5.47 11.65
C ALA A 101 0.52 -6.65 11.74
N GLU A 102 -0.77 -6.43 11.52
CA GLU A 102 -1.77 -7.50 11.47
C GLU A 102 -1.48 -8.52 10.36
N GLN A 103 -1.10 -8.07 9.16
CA GLN A 103 -0.69 -8.95 8.07
C GLN A 103 0.54 -9.79 8.43
N ILE A 104 1.54 -9.15 9.06
CA ILE A 104 2.78 -9.82 9.49
C ILE A 104 2.47 -10.91 10.52
N VAL A 105 1.51 -10.68 11.42
CA VAL A 105 1.04 -11.68 12.41
C VAL A 105 0.36 -12.89 11.75
N LEU A 106 -0.13 -12.76 10.51
CA LEU A 106 -0.68 -13.90 9.77
C LEU A 106 0.41 -14.82 9.20
N LEU A 107 1.59 -14.28 8.87
CA LEU A 107 2.64 -15.02 8.14
C LEU A 107 3.03 -16.37 8.77
N PRO A 108 3.20 -16.48 10.10
CA PRO A 108 3.54 -17.76 10.73
C PRO A 108 2.40 -18.79 10.74
N LYS A 109 1.18 -18.38 10.40
CA LYS A 109 -0.01 -19.26 10.38
C LYS A 109 -0.17 -19.98 9.05
N PHE A 110 0.55 -19.57 8.01
CA PHE A 110 0.53 -20.22 6.71
C PHE A 110 1.55 -21.35 6.70
N ASP A 111 1.05 -22.58 6.54
CA ASP A 111 1.92 -23.70 6.25
C ASP A 111 2.45 -23.65 4.81
N GLU A 112 3.41 -24.51 4.49
CA GLU A 112 4.02 -24.55 3.15
C GLU A 112 2.99 -24.81 2.04
N ALA A 113 1.95 -25.60 2.31
CA ALA A 113 0.95 -25.93 1.29
C ALA A 113 0.09 -24.70 0.95
N LEU A 114 -0.33 -23.92 1.96
CA LEU A 114 -1.13 -22.71 1.77
C LEU A 114 -0.42 -21.67 0.89
N TRP A 115 0.92 -21.57 0.98
CA TRP A 115 1.69 -20.64 0.16
C TRP A 115 1.52 -20.87 -1.36
N HIS A 116 1.29 -22.12 -1.76
CA HIS A 116 1.18 -22.53 -3.16
C HIS A 116 -0.23 -22.93 -3.59
N GLU A 117 -1.19 -22.92 -2.66
CA GLU A 117 -2.60 -23.19 -2.97
C GLU A 117 -3.18 -22.05 -3.81
N THR A 118 -3.77 -22.40 -4.95
CA THR A 118 -4.51 -21.48 -5.81
C THR A 118 -5.95 -21.32 -5.31
N ARG A 119 -6.40 -20.07 -5.18
CA ARG A 119 -7.81 -19.72 -4.94
C ARG A 119 -8.21 -18.56 -5.83
N GLU A 120 -9.50 -18.49 -6.14
CA GLU A 120 -10.10 -17.31 -6.76
C GLU A 120 -10.06 -16.14 -5.76
N ALA A 121 -9.36 -15.07 -6.12
CA ALA A 121 -9.26 -13.83 -5.35
C ALA A 121 -9.66 -12.65 -6.24
N VAL A 122 -9.55 -11.42 -5.74
CA VAL A 122 -9.90 -10.20 -6.49
C VAL A 122 -9.06 -10.00 -7.77
N TRP A 123 -7.95 -10.73 -7.91
CA TRP A 123 -7.09 -10.73 -9.09
C TRP A 123 -7.25 -11.99 -9.97
N GLY A 124 -8.34 -12.74 -9.77
CA GLY A 124 -8.56 -14.05 -10.38
C GLY A 124 -7.86 -15.18 -9.61
N ASP A 125 -7.59 -16.27 -10.31
CA ASP A 125 -6.96 -17.46 -9.74
C ASP A 125 -5.46 -17.23 -9.46
N VAL A 126 -5.13 -17.01 -8.18
CA VAL A 126 -3.77 -16.71 -7.73
C VAL A 126 -3.39 -17.54 -6.50
N THR A 127 -2.11 -17.54 -6.13
CA THR A 127 -1.62 -18.19 -4.90
C THR A 127 -1.46 -17.18 -3.76
N LEU A 128 -1.39 -17.65 -2.52
CA LEU A 128 -1.05 -16.77 -1.38
C LEU A 128 0.29 -16.07 -1.58
N LYS A 129 1.30 -16.80 -2.08
CA LYS A 129 2.60 -16.20 -2.41
C LYS A 129 2.44 -15.03 -3.38
N TRP A 130 1.58 -15.15 -4.38
CA TRP A 130 1.29 -14.06 -5.30
C TRP A 130 0.65 -12.87 -4.57
N VAL A 131 -0.36 -13.11 -3.72
CA VAL A 131 -1.05 -12.05 -2.95
C VAL A 131 -0.06 -11.25 -2.12
N VAL A 132 0.77 -11.91 -1.31
CA VAL A 132 1.74 -11.23 -0.44
C VAL A 132 2.83 -10.53 -1.27
N THR A 133 3.20 -11.09 -2.42
CA THR A 133 4.12 -10.43 -3.37
C THR A 133 3.50 -9.16 -3.95
N LYS A 134 2.23 -9.17 -4.34
CA LYS A 134 1.55 -7.98 -4.85
C LYS A 134 1.46 -6.90 -3.76
N THR A 135 1.18 -7.25 -2.51
CA THR A 135 1.19 -6.29 -1.39
C THR A 135 2.57 -5.61 -1.22
N PHE A 136 3.65 -6.38 -1.27
CA PHE A 136 5.02 -5.83 -1.24
C PHE A 136 5.28 -4.92 -2.45
N GLN A 137 4.99 -5.40 -3.65
CA GLN A 137 5.24 -4.68 -4.89
C GLN A 137 4.44 -3.37 -4.98
N HIS A 138 3.16 -3.38 -4.56
CA HIS A 138 2.31 -2.20 -4.53
C HIS A 138 2.85 -1.12 -3.58
N THR A 139 3.38 -1.54 -2.43
CA THR A 139 4.05 -0.62 -1.50
C THR A 139 5.28 0.02 -2.16
N ALA A 140 6.04 -0.75 -2.94
CA ALA A 140 7.21 -0.25 -3.64
C ALA A 140 6.86 0.76 -4.76
N GLU A 141 5.78 0.53 -5.51
CA GLU A 141 5.26 1.48 -6.52
C GLU A 141 4.96 2.85 -5.88
N HIS A 142 4.17 2.87 -4.81
CA HIS A 142 3.81 4.13 -4.16
C HIS A 142 4.95 4.76 -3.37
N THR A 143 5.89 3.96 -2.86
CA THR A 143 7.15 4.50 -2.31
C THR A 143 7.94 5.22 -3.38
N HIS A 144 8.02 4.67 -4.59
CA HIS A 144 8.69 5.30 -5.72
C HIS A 144 8.02 6.63 -6.10
N ASP A 145 6.69 6.66 -6.22
CA ASP A 145 5.96 7.87 -6.59
C ASP A 145 6.17 8.99 -5.57
N VAL A 146 6.05 8.68 -4.27
CA VAL A 146 6.26 9.66 -3.19
C VAL A 146 7.71 10.14 -3.14
N LEU A 147 8.69 9.26 -3.33
CA LEU A 147 10.10 9.67 -3.38
C LEU A 147 10.39 10.57 -4.57
N ARG A 148 9.73 10.35 -5.72
CA ARG A 148 9.87 11.27 -6.86
C ARG A 148 9.39 12.67 -6.50
N MET A 149 8.31 12.80 -5.73
CA MET A 149 7.86 14.10 -5.20
C MET A 149 8.90 14.72 -4.28
N ALA A 150 9.48 13.95 -3.36
CA ALA A 150 10.51 14.46 -2.44
C ALA A 150 11.78 14.93 -3.18
N LEU A 151 12.20 14.22 -4.23
CA LEU A 151 13.49 14.43 -4.89
C LEU A 151 13.44 15.41 -6.07
N PHE A 152 12.32 15.50 -6.79
CA PHE A 152 12.28 16.13 -8.11
C PHE A 152 11.25 17.26 -8.26
N TRP A 153 10.55 17.65 -7.18
CA TRP A 153 9.50 18.67 -7.24
C TRP A 153 9.93 19.95 -7.98
N ASP A 154 10.99 20.59 -7.52
CA ASP A 154 11.42 21.90 -8.04
C ASP A 154 11.90 21.81 -9.49
N MET A 155 12.43 20.66 -9.89
CA MET A 155 12.87 20.41 -11.25
C MET A 155 11.67 20.38 -12.20
N PHE A 156 10.60 19.66 -11.85
CA PHE A 156 9.39 19.61 -12.68
C PHE A 156 8.63 20.94 -12.66
N GLU A 157 8.58 21.62 -11.52
CA GLU A 157 7.93 22.94 -11.43
C GLU A 157 8.59 23.99 -12.34
N GLN A 158 9.92 23.94 -12.51
CA GLN A 158 10.64 24.81 -13.45
C GLN A 158 10.38 24.45 -14.91
N HIS A 159 10.26 23.16 -15.22
CA HIS A 159 9.96 22.68 -16.58
C HIS A 159 8.54 23.03 -17.04
N ASP A 160 7.55 22.98 -16.13
CA ASP A 160 6.16 23.31 -16.45
C ASP A 160 5.95 24.82 -16.72
N GLN A 161 6.91 25.68 -16.37
CA GLN A 161 6.88 27.13 -16.58
C GLN A 161 7.50 27.58 -17.92
N THR A 162 8.14 26.67 -18.68
CA THR A 162 8.78 26.95 -19.97
C THR A 162 7.98 26.42 -21.15
#